data_AF-A0A6B3E7R8-F1
#
_entry.id   AF-A0A6B3E7R8-F1
#
_cell.length_a   1.000
_cell.length_b   1.000
_cell.length_c   1.000
_cell.angle_alpha   90.00
_cell.angle_beta   90.00
_cell.angle_gamma   90.00
#
_symmetry.space_group_name_H-M   'P 1'
#
loop_
_entity.id
_entity.type
_entity.pdbx_description
1 polymer ?
#
loop_
_entity_poly.entity_id
_entity_poly.type
_entity_poly.pdbx_seq_one_letter_code
_entity_poly.pdbx_strand_id
1 'polypeptide(L)'
;VLRDILADCEGVVRWGGDDSPVDESLFYVDRGPADPHVRKLADTLREGEARPGQGAGKSVNVMAEARRTRANDLARKQRGR
;
A
#
# COMPACT_ATOMS: atom_id res chain seq x y z
N VAL A 1 11.14 2.10 -0.94
CA VAL A 1 10.49 0.86 -1.45
C VAL A 1 9.24 0.52 -0.66
N LEU A 2 9.31 0.26 0.66
CA LEU A 2 8.13 -0.09 1.48
C LEU A 2 6.93 0.86 1.30
N ARG A 3 7.14 2.17 1.40
CA ARG A 3 6.06 3.18 1.21
C ARG A 3 5.44 3.18 -0.19
N ASP A 4 6.21 2.80 -1.21
CA ASP A 4 5.70 2.68 -2.58
C ASP A 4 4.76 1.48 -2.70
N ILE A 5 5.06 0.39 -2.00
CA ILE A 5 4.17 -0.78 -1.90
C ILE A 5 2.88 -0.41 -1.16
N LEU A 6 2.96 0.31 -0.04
CA LEU A 6 1.76 0.80 0.66
C LEU A 6 0.92 1.74 -0.22
N ALA A 7 1.57 2.54 -1.09
CA ALA A 7 0.89 3.38 -2.07
C ALA A 7 0.24 2.58 -3.22
N ASP A 8 0.82 1.44 -3.62
CA ASP A 8 0.15 0.47 -4.51
C ASP A 8 -1.08 -0.15 -3.83
N CYS A 9 -1.08 -0.25 -2.50
CA CYS A 9 -2.25 -0.66 -1.71
C CYS A 9 -3.26 0.47 -1.47
N GLU A 10 -3.16 1.62 -2.16
CA GLU A 10 -4.09 2.75 -2.09
C GLU A 10 -4.39 3.25 -0.65
N GLY A 11 -3.47 3.03 0.30
CA GLY A 11 -3.65 3.39 1.71
C GLY A 11 -4.71 2.54 2.45
N VAL A 12 -5.06 1.37 1.92
CA VAL A 12 -5.83 0.34 2.63
C VAL A 12 -4.97 -0.36 3.68
N VAL A 13 -3.69 -0.58 3.36
CA VAL A 13 -2.71 -1.17 4.27
C VAL A 13 -1.90 -0.07 4.95
N ARG A 14 -1.69 -0.23 6.25
CA ARG A 14 -0.82 0.61 7.09
C ARG A 14 0.33 -0.22 7.66
N TRP A 15 1.44 0.45 7.94
CA TRP A 15 2.63 -0.12 8.57
C TRP A 15 2.78 0.42 9.99
N GLY A 16 2.93 -0.48 10.96
CA GLY A 16 3.09 -0.13 12.38
C GLY A 16 4.37 0.66 12.69
N GLY A 17 5.31 0.76 11.74
CA GLY A 17 6.46 1.65 11.85
C GLY A 17 6.10 3.15 11.85
N ASP A 18 4.87 3.50 11.46
CA ASP A 18 4.32 4.86 11.56
C ASP A 18 3.44 5.05 12.82
N ASP A 19 3.28 4.02 13.66
CA ASP A 19 2.46 4.05 14.89
C ASP A 19 3.23 4.47 16.15
N SER A 20 2.49 4.68 17.25
CA SER A 20 3.05 4.84 18.60
C SER A 20 2.29 3.92 19.57
N PRO A 21 2.95 2.90 20.17
CA PRO A 21 4.35 2.53 19.99
C PRO A 21 4.65 2.02 18.57
N VAL A 22 5.92 2.12 18.19
CA VAL A 22 6.41 1.65 16.88
C VAL A 22 6.43 0.12 16.85
N ASP A 23 5.86 -0.47 15.79
CA ASP A 23 6.01 -1.89 15.45
C ASP A 23 6.35 -2.06 13.96
N GLU A 24 7.64 -2.18 13.67
CA GLU A 24 8.13 -2.29 12.29
C GLU A 24 7.75 -3.61 11.59
N SER A 25 7.32 -4.63 12.35
CA SER A 25 6.91 -5.93 11.81
C SER A 25 5.43 -5.98 11.44
N LEU A 26 4.63 -5.04 11.94
CA LEU A 26 3.20 -5.02 11.79
C LEU A 26 2.75 -4.37 10.48
N PHE A 27 1.90 -5.08 9.74
CA PHE A 27 1.11 -4.54 8.63
C PHE A 27 -0.35 -4.90 8.85
N TYR A 28 -1.27 -3.95 8.65
CA TYR A 28 -2.69 -4.15 8.93
C TYR A 28 -3.58 -3.37 7.97
N VAL A 29 -4.84 -3.79 7.87
CA VAL A 29 -5.87 -3.07 7.13
C VAL A 29 -6.38 -1.90 7.99
N ASP A 30 -6.18 -0.67 7.53
CA ASP A 30 -6.53 0.59 8.24
C ASP A 30 -7.94 1.10 7.85
N ARG A 31 -8.76 0.21 7.31
CA ARG A 31 -10.09 0.52 6.77
C ARG A 31 -11.12 -0.47 7.31
N GLY A 32 -12.35 0.01 7.49
CA GLY A 32 -13.44 -0.84 7.93
C GLY A 32 -13.80 -1.91 6.89
N PRO A 33 -14.44 -3.02 7.31
CA PRO A 33 -14.75 -4.15 6.43
C PRO A 33 -15.73 -3.82 5.29
N ALA A 34 -16.50 -2.74 5.42
CA ALA A 34 -17.44 -2.25 4.40
C ALA A 34 -16.86 -1.11 3.54
N ASP A 35 -15.59 -0.72 3.74
CA ASP A 35 -14.98 0.35 2.94
C ASP A 35 -14.79 -0.15 1.48
N PRO A 36 -15.34 0.55 0.47
CA PRO A 36 -15.25 0.12 -0.92
C PRO A 36 -13.81 0.02 -1.44
N HIS A 37 -12.85 0.76 -0.86
CA HIS A 37 -11.45 0.68 -1.25
C HIS A 37 -10.83 -0.68 -0.91
N VAL A 38 -11.26 -1.34 0.16
CA VAL A 38 -10.80 -2.70 0.51
C VAL A 38 -11.21 -3.68 -0.59
N ARG A 39 -12.48 -3.61 -1.02
CA ARG A 39 -12.99 -4.48 -2.09
C ARG A 39 -12.27 -4.23 -3.41
N LYS A 40 -12.13 -2.96 -3.78
CA LYS A 40 -11.42 -2.54 -4.99
C LYS A 40 -9.97 -3.06 -5.01
N LEU A 41 -9.22 -2.87 -3.92
CA LEU A 41 -7.86 -3.38 -3.83
C LEU A 41 -7.81 -4.90 -3.96
N ALA A 42 -8.73 -5.61 -3.30
CA ALA A 42 -8.79 -7.07 -3.40
C ALA A 42 -9.12 -7.55 -4.83
N ASP A 43 -9.98 -6.84 -5.57
CA ASP A 43 -10.26 -7.12 -6.98
C ASP A 43 -8.99 -6.92 -7.83
N THR A 44 -8.30 -5.79 -7.68
CA THR A 44 -7.03 -5.50 -8.39
C THR A 44 -5.96 -6.58 -8.14
N LEU A 45 -5.79 -7.01 -6.88
CA LEU A 45 -4.82 -8.06 -6.53
C LEU A 45 -5.19 -9.39 -7.18
N ARG A 46 -6.47 -9.79 -7.14
CA ARG A 46 -6.95 -11.02 -7.79
C ARG A 46 -6.74 -11.01 -9.30
N GLU A 47 -6.99 -9.88 -9.96
CA GLU A 47 -6.73 -9.73 -11.39
C GLU A 47 -5.24 -9.85 -11.74
N GLY A 48 -4.37 -9.29 -10.90
CA GLY A 48 -2.92 -9.40 -11.05
C GLY A 48 -2.41 -10.83 -10.90
N GLU A 49 -2.85 -11.54 -9.87
CA GLU A 49 -2.47 -12.94 -9.62
C GLU A 49 -2.95 -13.88 -10.74
N ALA A 50 -4.10 -13.59 -11.35
CA ALA A 50 -4.62 -14.37 -12.49
C ALA A 50 -3.80 -14.20 -13.78
N ARG A 51 -2.89 -13.21 -13.85
CA ARG A 51 -2.13 -12.87 -15.06
C ARG A 51 -0.63 -12.90 -14.78
N PRO A 52 0.11 -13.90 -15.32
CA PRO A 52 1.55 -13.99 -15.13
C PRO A 52 2.29 -12.68 -15.41
N GLY A 53 3.13 -12.24 -14.47
CA GLY A 53 3.89 -10.98 -14.58
C GLY A 53 3.09 -9.70 -14.33
N GLN A 54 1.83 -9.78 -13.92
CA GLN A 54 1.00 -8.61 -13.58
C GLN A 54 0.69 -8.48 -12.08
N GLY A 55 0.94 -9.51 -11.29
CA GLY A 55 0.79 -9.51 -9.83
C GLY A 55 2.03 -9.05 -9.06
N ALA A 56 2.17 -9.56 -7.84
CA ALA A 56 3.32 -9.26 -6.99
C ALA A 56 4.65 -9.64 -7.68
N GLY A 57 5.69 -8.85 -7.45
CA GLY A 57 7.03 -9.09 -8.02
C GLY A 57 7.23 -8.59 -9.45
N LYS A 58 6.21 -8.00 -10.10
CA LYS A 58 6.38 -7.30 -11.37
C LYS A 58 7.47 -6.23 -11.27
N SER A 59 8.40 -6.20 -12.24
CA SER A 59 9.44 -5.17 -12.30
C SER A 59 8.82 -3.78 -12.47
N VAL A 60 9.11 -2.91 -11.52
CA VAL A 60 8.70 -1.49 -11.53
C VAL A 60 9.90 -0.62 -11.19
N ASN A 61 9.98 0.57 -11.79
CA ASN A 61 10.96 1.56 -11.37
C ASN A 61 10.47 2.26 -10.09
N VAL A 62 10.86 1.73 -8.94
CA VAL A 62 10.53 2.30 -7.62
C VAL A 62 11.10 3.70 -7.40
N MET A 63 12.11 4.11 -8.19
CA MET A 63 12.73 5.43 -8.11
C MET A 63 12.04 6.45 -9.03
N ALA A 64 11.05 6.03 -9.83
CA ALA A 64 10.27 6.94 -10.66
C ALA A 64 9.67 8.05 -9.78
N GLU A 65 9.76 9.31 -10.24
CA GLU A 65 9.35 10.48 -9.46
C GLU A 65 7.89 10.38 -9.00
N ALA A 66 6.97 10.05 -9.90
CA ALA A 66 5.55 9.86 -9.58
C ALA A 66 5.32 8.84 -8.45
N ARG A 67 6.10 7.74 -8.43
CA ARG A 67 6.01 6.70 -7.39
C ARG A 67 6.52 7.20 -6.05
N ARG A 68 7.63 7.93 -6.02
CA ARG A 68 8.15 8.56 -4.81
C ARG A 68 7.19 9.61 -4.25
N THR A 69 6.60 10.43 -5.11
CA THR A 69 5.64 11.48 -4.71
C THR A 69 4.42 10.88 -4.03
N ARG A 70 3.73 9.92 -4.65
CA ARG A 70 2.56 9.27 -4.03
C ARG A 70 2.90 8.55 -2.73
N ALA A 71 4.09 7.95 -2.63
CA ALA A 71 4.54 7.24 -1.44
C ALA A 71 4.79 8.20 -0.26
N ASN A 72 5.40 9.35 -0.54
CA ASN A 72 5.60 10.40 0.45
C ASN A 72 4.28 11.03 0.89
N ASP A 73 3.37 11.28 -0.05
CA ASP A 73 2.04 11.80 0.25
C ASP A 73 1.22 10.86 1.12
N LEU A 74 1.24 9.57 0.82
CA LEU A 74 0.56 8.56 1.64
C LEU A 74 1.15 8.53 3.06
N ALA A 75 2.48 8.48 3.20
CA ALA A 75 3.13 8.43 4.50
C ALA A 75 2.80 9.67 5.35
N ARG A 76 2.76 10.86 4.74
CA ARG A 76 2.32 12.08 5.42
C ARG A 76 0.88 11.98 5.91
N LYS A 77 -0.04 11.44 5.10
CA LYS A 77 -1.45 11.24 5.49
C LYS A 77 -1.59 10.22 6.62
N GLN A 78 -0.85 9.11 6.57
CA GLN A 78 -0.91 8.07 7.60
C GLN A 78 -0.32 8.57 8.92
N ARG A 79 0.83 9.26 8.91
CA ARG A 79 1.43 9.82 10.14
C ARG A 79 0.62 10.93 10.80
N GLY A 80 -0.20 11.64 10.03
CA GLY A 80 -1.04 12.73 10.54
C GLY A 80 -2.41 12.31 11.07
N ARG A 81 -2.67 11.00 11.12
CA ARG A 81 -3.95 10.41 11.54
C ARG A 81 -3.77 9.74 12.89
#